data_AF-A0A7K0A3W4-F1
#
_entry.id   AF-A0A7K0A3W4-F1
#
_cell.length_a   1.000
_cell.length_b   1.000
_cell.length_c   1.000
_cell.angle_alpha   90.00
_cell.angle_beta   90.00
_cell.angle_gamma   90.00
#
_symmetry.space_group_name_H-M   'P 1'
#
loop_
_entity.id
_entity.type
_entity.pdbx_description
1 polymer ?
#
loop_
_entity_poly.entity_id
_entity_poly.type
_entity_poly.pdbx_seq_one_letter_code
_entity_poly.pdbx_strand_id
1 'polypeptide(L)'
;MRSPGTTATRVSRPRRSARAALRDLIAAKGLDHLLVYGIDRSGSAVPWIAGWPVTRETAVLLSEHHPDVLLVQHQNHVPNARRIATTMDVRWETFRWPRSVR
;
A
#
# COMPACT_ATOMS: atom_id res chain seq x y z
N MET A 1 -48.58 16.06 -9.82
CA MET A 1 -47.45 16.72 -10.49
C MET A 1 -46.17 16.24 -9.81
N ARG A 2 -45.38 15.34 -10.44
CA ARG A 2 -44.09 14.85 -9.89
C ARG A 2 -42.97 15.59 -10.62
N SER A 3 -42.06 16.21 -9.88
CA SER A 3 -40.84 16.82 -10.41
C SER A 3 -39.95 15.73 -11.02
N PRO A 4 -39.35 15.92 -12.22
CA PRO A 4 -38.42 14.96 -12.77
C PRO A 4 -37.12 15.02 -11.96
N GLY A 5 -36.76 13.90 -11.32
CA GLY A 5 -35.49 13.76 -10.63
C GLY A 5 -34.34 13.82 -11.64
N THR A 6 -33.47 14.81 -11.48
CA THR A 6 -32.18 14.85 -12.19
C THR A 6 -31.30 13.72 -11.65
N THR A 7 -31.29 12.57 -12.34
CA THR A 7 -30.23 11.58 -12.16
C THR A 7 -28.95 12.18 -12.70
N ALA A 8 -28.15 12.79 -11.82
CA ALA A 8 -26.80 13.18 -12.16
C ALA A 8 -25.98 11.91 -12.40
N THR A 9 -25.76 11.58 -13.68
CA THR A 9 -24.82 10.53 -14.09
C THR A 9 -23.43 10.92 -13.57
N ARG A 10 -23.01 10.30 -12.46
CA ARG A 10 -21.66 10.47 -11.93
C ARG A 10 -20.70 9.81 -12.92
N VAL A 11 -20.11 10.60 -13.80
CA VAL A 11 -18.90 10.22 -14.51
C VAL A 11 -17.83 10.00 -13.45
N SER A 12 -17.68 8.76 -13.00
CA SER A 12 -16.66 8.40 -12.03
C SER A 12 -15.36 8.27 -12.79
N ARG A 13 -14.45 9.24 -12.60
CA ARG A 13 -13.06 9.05 -13.00
C ARG A 13 -12.55 7.76 -12.31
N PRO A 14 -11.74 6.94 -13.00
CA PRO A 14 -11.09 5.81 -12.35
C PRO A 14 -10.39 6.31 -11.08
N ARG A 15 -10.73 5.72 -9.94
CA ARG A 15 -10.07 6.06 -8.68
C ARG A 15 -8.64 5.56 -8.75
N ARG A 16 -7.68 6.49 -8.69
CA ARG A 16 -6.26 6.15 -8.54
C ARG A 16 -6.08 5.33 -7.25
N SER A 17 -5.27 4.27 -7.30
CA SER A 17 -4.96 3.50 -6.09
C SER A 17 -4.14 4.34 -5.12
N ALA A 18 -4.27 4.09 -3.81
CA ALA A 18 -3.47 4.78 -2.79
C ALA A 18 -1.97 4.60 -3.05
N ARG A 19 -1.57 3.40 -3.49
CA ARG A 19 -0.20 3.09 -3.90
C ARG A 19 0.29 4.03 -5.01
N ALA A 20 -0.48 4.19 -6.09
CA ALA A 20 -0.07 5.05 -7.21
C ALA A 20 0.05 6.52 -6.79
N ALA A 21 -0.88 7.02 -5.98
CA ALA A 21 -0.82 8.40 -5.46
C ALA A 21 0.42 8.64 -4.58
N LEU A 22 0.81 7.66 -3.76
CA LEU A 22 2.02 7.76 -2.94
C LEU A 22 3.30 7.66 -3.77
N ARG A 23 3.33 6.88 -4.86
CA ARG A 23 4.48 6.85 -5.78
C ARG A 23 4.71 8.19 -6.45
N ASP A 24 3.64 8.86 -6.90
CA ASP A 24 3.75 10.22 -7.45
C ASP A 24 4.35 11.19 -6.42
N LEU A 25 3.98 11.05 -5.14
CA LEU A 25 4.53 11.87 -4.05
C LEU A 25 6.02 11.59 -3.80
N ILE A 26 6.43 10.32 -3.79
CA ILE A 26 7.84 9.91 -3.65
C ILE A 26 8.69 10.58 -4.73
N ALA A 27 8.28 10.45 -5.99
CA ALA A 27 8.96 11.06 -7.13
C ALA A 27 8.98 12.59 -7.04
N ALA A 28 7.83 13.22 -6.77
CA ALA A 28 7.73 14.68 -6.67
C ALA A 28 8.54 15.29 -5.52
N LYS A 29 8.85 14.50 -4.49
CA LYS A 29 9.66 14.93 -3.34
C LYS A 29 11.11 14.46 -3.41
N GLY A 30 11.50 13.71 -4.45
CA GLY A 30 12.85 13.16 -4.59
C GLY A 30 13.21 12.22 -3.43
N LEU A 31 12.24 11.48 -2.89
CA LEU A 31 12.46 10.50 -1.83
C LEU A 31 12.86 9.17 -2.47
N ASP A 32 13.82 8.46 -1.87
CA ASP A 32 14.17 7.11 -2.31
C ASP A 32 13.13 6.08 -1.84
N HIS A 33 12.63 6.27 -0.61
CA HIS A 33 11.76 5.33 0.08
C HIS A 33 10.70 6.03 0.94
N LEU A 34 9.55 5.37 1.12
CA LEU A 34 8.51 5.75 2.08
C LEU A 34 8.12 4.55 2.93
N LEU A 35 8.17 4.70 4.25
CA LEU A 35 7.68 3.71 5.21
C LEU A 35 6.28 4.11 5.68
N VAL A 36 5.31 3.20 5.49
CA VAL A 36 3.95 3.32 6.03
C VAL A 36 3.77 2.26 7.09
N TYR A 37 3.36 2.65 8.28
CA TYR A 37 3.27 1.76 9.44
C TYR A 37 1.83 1.66 9.97
N GLY A 38 1.47 0.47 10.44
CA GLY A 38 0.23 0.19 11.16
C GLY A 38 0.49 -0.76 12.32
N ILE A 39 -0.27 -0.58 13.40
CA ILE A 39 -0.23 -1.42 14.59
C ILE A 39 -1.64 -1.63 15.14
N ASP A 40 -1.95 -2.84 15.61
CA ASP A 40 -3.17 -3.15 16.36
C ASP A 40 -4.44 -2.58 15.72
N ARG A 41 -4.65 -2.90 14.44
CA ARG A 41 -5.78 -2.43 13.60
C ARG A 41 -5.82 -0.93 13.33
N SER A 42 -4.83 -0.19 13.80
CA SER A 42 -4.63 1.24 13.55
C SER A 42 -3.69 1.44 12.35
N GLY A 43 -3.94 2.49 11.57
CA GLY A 43 -3.17 2.76 10.34
C GLY A 43 -3.89 2.26 9.09
N SER A 44 -4.95 2.98 8.68
CA SER A 44 -5.78 2.64 7.51
C SER A 44 -5.01 2.66 6.19
N ALA A 45 -3.85 3.31 6.14
CA ALA A 45 -3.03 3.39 4.94
C ALA A 45 -2.56 2.00 4.46
N VAL A 46 -2.15 1.09 5.35
CA VAL A 46 -1.67 -0.24 4.95
C VAL A 46 -2.74 -1.03 4.18
N PRO A 47 -3.99 -1.16 4.67
CA PRO A 47 -5.08 -1.79 3.91
C PRO A 47 -5.35 -1.14 2.55
N TRP A 48 -5.27 0.20 2.44
CA TRP A 48 -5.49 0.90 1.17
C TRP A 48 -4.38 0.64 0.14
N ILE A 49 -3.16 0.37 0.59
CA ILE A 49 -2.00 0.20 -0.29
C ILE A 49 -1.79 -1.29 -0.63
N ALA A 50 -1.86 -2.17 0.36
CA ALA A 50 -1.49 -3.59 0.24
C ALA A 50 -2.69 -4.55 0.31
N GLY A 51 -3.89 -4.07 0.64
CA GLY A 51 -5.05 -4.92 0.92
C GLY A 51 -4.96 -5.71 2.22
N TRP A 52 -3.83 -5.66 2.92
CA TRP A 52 -3.57 -6.42 4.13
C TRP A 52 -4.21 -5.77 5.37
N PRO A 53 -5.02 -6.50 6.16
CA PRO A 53 -5.54 -5.98 7.41
C PRO A 53 -4.41 -5.87 8.44
N VAL A 54 -4.29 -4.70 9.07
CA VAL A 54 -3.39 -4.50 10.21
C VAL A 54 -3.90 -5.34 11.37
N THR A 55 -3.27 -6.49 11.63
CA THR A 55 -3.66 -7.38 12.75
C THR A 55 -2.89 -7.06 14.01
N ARG A 56 -1.56 -6.95 13.87
CA ARG A 56 -0.60 -6.50 14.88
C ARG A 56 0.25 -5.41 14.22
N GLU A 57 1.57 -5.52 14.27
CA GLU A 57 2.48 -4.63 13.55
C GLU A 57 2.60 -5.02 12.07
N THR A 58 2.64 -4.03 11.21
CA THR A 58 2.90 -4.21 9.79
C THR A 58 3.45 -2.92 9.20
N ALA A 59 4.30 -3.07 8.21
CA ALA A 59 4.84 -1.94 7.47
C ALA A 59 4.80 -2.19 5.98
N VAL A 60 4.55 -1.14 5.20
CA VAL A 60 4.77 -1.12 3.76
C VAL A 60 5.95 -0.21 3.50
N LEU A 61 6.95 -0.74 2.80
CA LEU A 61 8.06 0.03 2.25
C LEU A 61 7.78 0.25 0.77
N LEU A 62 7.45 1.47 0.39
CA LEU A 62 7.40 1.88 -1.01
C LEU A 62 8.76 2.39 -1.43
N SER A 63 9.21 2.01 -2.62
CA SER A 63 10.51 2.43 -3.12
C SER A 63 10.43 2.91 -4.57
N GLU A 64 11.23 3.94 -4.87
CA GLU A 64 11.34 4.43 -6.23
C GLU A 64 12.11 3.42 -7.10
N HIS A 65 13.24 2.95 -6.60
CA HIS A 65 14.20 2.13 -7.37
C HIS A 65 14.02 0.62 -7.23
N HIS A 66 13.05 0.18 -6.43
CA HIS A 66 12.99 -1.18 -5.93
C HIS A 66 11.54 -1.67 -5.78
N PRO A 67 11.26 -2.98 -5.89
CA PRO A 67 9.97 -3.56 -5.54
C PRO A 67 9.47 -3.12 -4.16
N ASP A 68 8.17 -2.85 -4.06
CA ASP A 68 7.56 -2.52 -2.78
C ASP A 68 7.49 -3.75 -1.88
N VAL A 69 7.66 -3.55 -0.57
CA VAL A 69 7.70 -4.64 0.42
C VAL A 69 6.60 -4.47 1.46
N LEU A 70 5.87 -5.54 1.75
CA LEU A 70 4.99 -5.66 2.91
C LEU A 70 5.69 -6.52 3.98
N LEU A 71 5.94 -5.91 5.14
CA LEU A 71 6.42 -6.56 6.34
C LEU A 71 5.23 -6.91 7.25
N VAL A 72 5.10 -8.20 7.59
CA VAL A 72 4.08 -8.70 8.52
C VAL A 72 4.74 -9.24 9.78
N GLN A 73 4.16 -8.97 10.96
CA GLN A 73 4.79 -9.34 12.23
C GLN A 73 5.03 -10.85 12.41
N HIS A 74 4.15 -11.71 11.90
CA HIS A 74 4.19 -13.14 12.18
C HIS A 74 4.43 -13.97 10.92
N GLN A 75 5.34 -14.95 11.01
CA GLN A 75 5.70 -15.82 9.89
C GLN A 75 4.49 -16.60 9.33
N ASN A 76 3.56 -17.01 10.19
CA ASN A 76 2.32 -17.69 9.78
C ASN A 76 1.39 -16.80 8.95
N HIS A 77 1.57 -15.47 8.95
CA HIS A 77 0.80 -14.54 8.11
C HIS A 77 1.30 -14.49 6.66
N VAL A 78 2.56 -14.86 6.41
CA VAL A 78 3.20 -14.69 5.09
C VAL A 78 2.43 -15.39 3.96
N PRO A 79 1.98 -16.65 4.08
CA PRO A 79 1.25 -17.31 2.99
C PRO A 79 -0.06 -16.60 2.63
N ASN A 80 -0.80 -16.11 3.62
CA ASN A 80 -2.04 -15.38 3.38
C ASN A 80 -1.77 -13.98 2.82
N ALA A 81 -0.78 -13.28 3.39
CA ALA A 81 -0.39 -11.96 2.95
C ALA A 81 0.08 -11.97 1.47
N ARG A 82 0.77 -13.00 1.01
CA ARG A 82 1.15 -13.17 -0.41
C ARG A 82 -0.05 -13.33 -1.34
N ARG A 83 -1.14 -13.95 -0.88
CA ARG A 83 -2.37 -14.09 -1.67
C ARG A 83 -3.13 -12.77 -1.78
N ILE A 84 -3.00 -11.89 -0.79
CA ILE A 84 -3.68 -10.60 -0.73
C ILE A 84 -2.87 -9.50 -1.41
N ALA A 85 -1.60 -9.33 -1.02
CA ALA A 85 -0.71 -8.28 -1.48
C ALA A 85 0.06 -8.70 -2.75
N THR A 86 -0.68 -9.03 -3.81
CA THR A 86 -0.13 -9.62 -5.06
C THR A 86 0.84 -8.73 -5.83
N THR A 87 0.95 -7.45 -5.46
CA THR A 87 1.82 -6.46 -6.12
C THR A 87 3.07 -6.12 -5.31
N MET A 88 3.30 -6.82 -4.20
CA MET A 88 4.39 -6.55 -3.25
C MET A 88 5.15 -7.82 -2.92
N ASP A 89 6.42 -7.66 -2.57
CA ASP A 89 7.16 -8.71 -1.88
C ASP A 89 6.70 -8.78 -0.42
N VAL A 90 6.42 -9.98 0.09
CA VAL A 90 5.88 -10.18 1.44
C VAL A 90 6.89 -10.94 2.30
N ARG A 91 7.24 -10.33 3.43
CA ARG A 91 8.29 -10.79 4.35
C ARG A 91 7.82 -10.71 5.81
N TRP A 92 8.39 -11.55 6.67
CA TRP A 92 8.17 -11.52 8.13
C TRP A 92 9.40 -11.05 8.92
N GLU A 93 10.57 -11.19 8.32
CA GLU A 93 11.88 -10.90 8.90
C GLU A 93 12.42 -9.54 8.44
N THR A 94 13.63 -9.20 8.87
CA THR A 94 14.32 -8.01 8.37
C THR A 94 14.56 -8.12 6.86
N PHE A 95 14.38 -7.01 6.16
CA PHE A 95 14.62 -6.93 4.72
C PHE A 95 15.75 -5.94 4.43
N ARG A 96 16.64 -6.30 3.49
CA ARG A 96 17.71 -5.43 3.00
C ARG A 96 17.70 -5.37 1.48
N TRP A 97 17.34 -4.20 0.95
CA TRP A 97 18.23 -3.39 0.09
C TRP A 97 19.54 -4.05 -0.39
N PRO A 98 19.69 -4.75 -1.54
CA PRO A 98 20.99 -4.76 -2.19
C PRO A 98 21.52 -3.33 -2.25
N ARG A 99 22.71 -3.08 -1.69
CA ARG A 99 23.30 -1.73 -1.76
C ARG A 99 23.47 -1.40 -3.24
N SER A 100 22.77 -0.37 -3.71
CA SER A 100 23.04 0.23 -5.00
C SER A 100 24.46 0.78 -4.97
N VAL A 101 25.32 0.24 -5.83
CA VAL A 101 26.59 0.87 -6.17
C VAL A 101 26.22 2.13 -6.94
N ARG A 102 26.43 3.30 -6.33
CA ARG A 102 26.32 4.58 -7.03
C ARG A 102 27.47 4.74 -8.00
#